data_AF-A0A964H722-F1
#
_entry.id   AF-A0A964H722-F1
#
_cell.length_a   1.000
_cell.length_b   1.000
_cell.length_c   1.000
_cell.angle_alpha   90.00
_cell.angle_beta   90.00
_cell.angle_gamma   90.00
#
_symmetry.space_group_name_H-M   'P 1'
#
loop_
_entity.id
_entity.type
_entity.pdbx_description
1 polymer ?
#
loop_
_entity_poly.entity_id
_entity_poly.type
_entity_poly.pdbx_seq_one_letter_code
_entity_poly.pdbx_strand_id
1 'polypeptide(L)'
;MDDIHRYSNYFLPEIEFKILANFPLPRGEMVERWEEFQTRLREKKYSFGVWRGEESTPLNFQNLRFFNSHGEEIDYPNLVLNFLYLINRVSREQIGVCIDKTIPRVLDNQLPYLIIQRKNWKDLDQNFFIAVDGEILFPAVTSKFDPIFPILKLAELGGRFNWELKRWI
;
A
#
# COMPACT_ATOMS: atom_id res chain seq x y z
N MET A 1 4.27 -9.40 20.98
CA MET A 1 3.84 -8.02 21.28
C MET A 1 3.05 -7.60 20.06
N ASP A 2 1.71 -7.54 20.14
CA ASP A 2 0.85 -7.47 18.96
C ASP A 2 1.16 -6.23 18.11
N ASP A 3 1.51 -6.44 16.83
CA ASP A 3 1.80 -5.38 15.85
C ASP A 3 0.64 -4.38 15.69
N ILE A 4 -0.57 -4.75 16.11
CA ILE A 4 -1.75 -3.87 16.21
C ILE A 4 -1.46 -2.65 17.11
N HIS A 5 -0.80 -2.83 18.26
CA HIS A 5 -0.49 -1.73 19.17
C HIS A 5 0.62 -0.82 18.64
N ARG A 6 1.51 -1.36 17.80
CA ARG A 6 2.65 -0.60 17.26
C ARG A 6 2.20 0.55 16.36
N TYR A 7 1.09 0.38 15.65
CA TYR A 7 0.65 1.34 14.63
C TYR A 7 -0.69 2.01 14.91
N SER A 8 -1.36 1.70 16.03
CA SER A 8 -2.71 2.18 16.32
C SER A 8 -2.86 3.71 16.27
N ASN A 9 -1.82 4.46 16.66
CA ASN A 9 -1.82 5.93 16.68
C ASN A 9 -1.75 6.58 15.28
N TYR A 10 -1.52 5.80 14.23
CA TYR A 10 -1.36 6.29 12.84
C TYR A 10 -2.57 5.98 11.95
N PHE A 11 -3.62 5.38 12.52
CA PHE A 11 -4.88 5.07 11.84
C PHE A 11 -6.04 5.85 12.45
N LEU A 12 -6.96 6.28 11.59
CA LEU A 12 -8.22 6.86 12.04
C LEU A 12 -9.14 5.74 12.56
N PRO A 13 -9.60 5.79 13.82
CA PRO A 13 -10.37 4.72 14.43
C PRO A 13 -11.73 4.49 13.75
N GLU A 14 -12.30 5.52 13.13
CA GLU A 14 -13.59 5.48 12.42
C GLU A 14 -13.53 4.81 11.05
N ILE A 15 -12.32 4.57 10.51
CA ILE A 15 -12.15 3.92 9.22
C ILE A 15 -12.05 2.42 9.42
N GLU A 16 -13.13 1.72 9.09
CA GLU A 16 -13.17 0.27 9.01
C GLU A 16 -12.60 -0.20 7.68
N PHE A 17 -11.70 -1.18 7.74
CA PHE A 17 -11.17 -1.87 6.57
C PHE A 17 -10.86 -3.31 6.94
N LYS A 18 -10.99 -4.19 5.95
CA LYS A 18 -10.62 -5.60 6.06
C LYS A 18 -9.72 -5.97 4.90
N ILE A 19 -8.66 -6.72 5.18
CA ILE A 19 -7.68 -7.19 4.19
C ILE A 19 -7.72 -8.72 4.22
N LEU A 20 -7.68 -9.36 3.05
CA LEU A 20 -7.50 -10.81 2.97
C LEU A 20 -6.03 -11.11 2.71
N ALA A 21 -5.41 -12.02 3.47
CA ALA A 21 -4.01 -12.39 3.23
C ALA A 21 -3.70 -13.86 3.55
N ASN A 22 -2.56 -14.37 3.07
CA ASN A 22 -2.04 -15.69 3.44
C ASN A 22 -0.90 -15.66 4.47
N PHE A 23 -0.75 -14.53 5.14
CA PHE A 23 0.21 -14.34 6.23
C PHE A 23 -0.41 -13.43 7.30
N PRO A 24 0.12 -13.44 8.54
CA PRO A 24 -0.42 -12.63 9.61
C PRO A 24 -0.39 -11.13 9.29
N LEU A 25 -1.56 -10.49 9.36
CA LEU A 25 -1.72 -9.05 9.24
C LEU A 25 -2.67 -8.54 10.33
N PRO A 26 -2.34 -7.46 11.05
CA PRO A 26 -3.30 -6.69 11.84
C PRO A 26 -4.54 -6.35 11.02
N ARG A 27 -5.75 -6.55 11.58
CA ARG A 27 -7.02 -6.30 10.86
C ARG A 27 -7.15 -7.08 9.53
N GLY A 28 -6.34 -8.11 9.34
CA GLY A 28 -6.40 -9.04 8.23
C GLY A 28 -7.17 -10.30 8.60
N GLU A 29 -7.73 -10.94 7.58
CA GLU A 29 -8.21 -12.30 7.67
C GLU A 29 -7.24 -13.22 6.93
N MET A 30 -6.85 -14.32 7.58
CA MET A 30 -5.85 -15.24 7.06
C MET A 30 -6.52 -16.39 6.30
N VAL A 31 -6.02 -16.67 5.10
CA VAL A 31 -6.43 -17.80 4.25
C VAL A 31 -5.19 -18.43 3.63
N GLU A 32 -4.98 -19.72 3.88
CA GLU A 32 -3.76 -20.43 3.45
C GLU A 32 -3.86 -21.02 2.05
N ARG A 33 -5.10 -21.26 1.56
CA ARG A 33 -5.35 -21.92 0.28
C ARG A 33 -5.66 -20.89 -0.81
N TRP A 34 -4.99 -21.01 -1.95
CA TRP A 34 -5.10 -20.06 -3.06
C TRP A 34 -6.53 -20.00 -3.64
N GLU A 35 -7.17 -21.16 -3.83
CA GLU A 35 -8.52 -21.25 -4.37
C GLU A 35 -9.55 -20.59 -3.44
N GLU A 36 -9.37 -20.79 -2.13
CA GLU A 36 -10.20 -20.15 -1.11
C GLU A 36 -9.98 -18.64 -1.10
N PHE A 37 -8.72 -18.19 -1.15
CA PHE A 37 -8.39 -16.76 -1.21
C PHE A 37 -9.07 -16.07 -2.39
N GLN A 38 -8.99 -16.65 -3.59
CA GLN A 38 -9.62 -16.12 -4.79
C GLN A 38 -11.14 -16.06 -4.67
N THR A 39 -11.76 -17.11 -4.11
CA THR A 39 -13.21 -17.18 -3.92
C THR A 39 -13.68 -16.12 -2.94
N ARG A 40 -13.00 -16.01 -1.79
CA ARG A 40 -13.37 -15.09 -0.71
C ARG A 40 -13.13 -13.63 -1.06
N LEU A 41 -12.05 -13.32 -1.77
CA LEU A 41 -11.78 -11.95 -2.22
C LEU A 41 -12.93 -11.39 -3.07
N ARG A 42 -13.51 -12.23 -3.93
CA ARG A 42 -14.64 -11.88 -4.82
C ARG A 42 -15.98 -11.73 -4.10
N GLU A 43 -16.06 -12.06 -2.81
CA GLU A 43 -17.25 -11.75 -2.00
C GLU A 43 -17.42 -10.25 -1.73
N LYS A 44 -16.45 -9.40 -2.15
CA LYS A 44 -16.47 -7.93 -2.03
C LYS A 44 -16.66 -7.42 -0.60
N LYS A 45 -16.17 -8.18 0.38
CA LYS A 45 -16.12 -7.79 1.81
C LYS A 45 -14.75 -7.28 2.25
N TYR A 46 -13.80 -7.21 1.32
CA TYR A 46 -12.40 -6.86 1.57
C TYR A 46 -12.02 -5.64 0.75
N SER A 47 -11.16 -4.79 1.32
CA SER A 47 -10.61 -3.62 0.64
C SER A 47 -9.71 -4.05 -0.51
N PHE A 48 -8.89 -5.08 -0.26
CA PHE A 48 -8.05 -5.78 -1.23
C PHE A 48 -7.52 -7.08 -0.61
N GLY A 49 -6.90 -7.92 -1.44
CA GLY A 49 -6.16 -9.10 -1.03
C GLY A 49 -4.65 -8.92 -1.18
N VAL A 50 -3.87 -9.58 -0.31
CA VAL A 50 -2.40 -9.66 -0.40
C VAL A 50 -1.96 -11.10 -0.30
N TRP A 51 -1.20 -11.58 -1.28
CA TRP A 51 -0.67 -12.93 -1.30
C TRP A 51 0.86 -12.89 -1.29
N ARG A 52 1.46 -13.50 -0.27
CA ARG A 52 2.90 -13.78 -0.21
C ARG A 52 3.17 -15.07 -0.98
N GLY A 53 4.13 -15.02 -1.89
CA GLY A 53 4.66 -16.20 -2.56
C GLY A 53 5.48 -17.08 -1.61
N GLU A 54 6.55 -17.68 -2.12
CA GLU A 54 7.42 -18.54 -1.32
C GLU A 54 8.01 -17.78 -0.11
N GLU A 55 8.01 -18.43 1.06
CA GLU A 55 8.47 -17.81 2.30
C GLU A 55 9.96 -17.40 2.25
N SER A 56 10.75 -18.11 1.43
CA SER A 56 12.16 -17.86 1.13
C SER A 56 12.40 -16.55 0.35
N THR A 57 11.37 -15.99 -0.30
CA THR A 57 11.50 -14.73 -1.03
C THR A 57 11.60 -13.55 -0.07
N PRO A 58 12.48 -12.57 -0.34
CA PRO A 58 12.54 -11.34 0.44
C PRO A 58 11.16 -10.69 0.49
N LEU A 59 10.67 -10.38 1.68
CA LEU A 59 9.38 -9.74 1.86
C LEU A 59 9.49 -8.28 1.39
N ASN A 60 9.01 -7.98 0.18
CA ASN A 60 8.92 -6.61 -0.36
C ASN A 60 7.69 -6.49 -1.27
N PHE A 61 7.35 -5.28 -1.70
CA PHE A 61 6.15 -5.03 -2.51
C PHE A 61 6.26 -5.51 -3.97
N GLN A 62 7.45 -5.93 -4.43
CA GLN A 62 7.60 -6.58 -5.74
C GLN A 62 7.33 -8.10 -5.64
N ASN A 63 7.57 -8.71 -4.48
CA ASN A 63 7.36 -10.13 -4.23
C ASN A 63 6.00 -10.44 -3.58
N LEU A 64 5.31 -9.42 -3.07
CA LEU A 64 3.92 -9.49 -2.63
C LEU A 64 2.98 -9.26 -3.81
N ARG A 65 1.97 -10.11 -3.95
CA ARG A 65 0.94 -10.00 -4.98
C ARG A 65 -0.29 -9.32 -4.39
N PHE A 66 -0.67 -8.16 -4.92
CA PHE A 66 -1.84 -7.40 -4.48
C PHE A 66 -3.01 -7.65 -5.43
N PHE A 67 -4.23 -7.72 -4.90
CA PHE A 67 -5.44 -7.93 -5.69
C PHE A 67 -6.53 -6.97 -5.27
N ASN A 68 -7.21 -6.31 -6.21
CA ASN A 68 -8.40 -5.53 -5.88
C ASN A 68 -9.60 -6.44 -5.51
N SER A 69 -10.75 -5.86 -5.16
CA SER A 69 -11.93 -6.64 -4.73
C SER A 69 -12.56 -7.46 -5.86
N HIS A 70 -12.20 -7.15 -7.11
CA HIS A 70 -12.55 -7.93 -8.30
C HIS A 70 -11.62 -9.14 -8.54
N GLY A 71 -10.54 -9.28 -7.76
CA GLY A 71 -9.54 -10.33 -7.95
C GLY A 71 -8.53 -10.03 -9.05
N GLU A 72 -8.47 -8.78 -9.54
CA GLU A 72 -7.46 -8.35 -10.50
C GLU A 72 -6.15 -8.03 -9.78
N GLU A 73 -5.05 -8.57 -10.28
CA GLU A 73 -3.72 -8.36 -9.69
C GLU A 73 -3.22 -6.94 -9.96
N ILE A 74 -2.65 -6.28 -8.95
CA ILE A 74 -2.12 -4.93 -9.01
C ILE A 74 -0.60 -5.03 -8.87
N ASP A 75 0.13 -4.67 -9.93
CA ASP A 75 1.58 -4.68 -9.92
C ASP A 75 2.16 -3.54 -9.05
N TYR A 76 3.47 -3.62 -8.78
CA TYR A 76 4.16 -2.63 -7.94
C TYR A 76 4.02 -1.18 -8.47
N PRO A 77 4.24 -0.88 -9.76
CA PRO A 77 4.03 0.47 -10.28
C PRO A 77 2.61 1.00 -10.04
N ASN A 78 1.59 0.19 -10.31
CA ASN A 78 0.20 0.57 -10.07
C ASN A 78 -0.11 0.72 -8.58
N LEU A 79 0.48 -0.11 -7.72
CA LEU A 79 0.34 0.03 -6.28
C LEU A 79 0.88 1.39 -5.80
N VAL A 80 2.07 1.78 -6.26
CA VAL A 80 2.65 3.11 -5.97
C VAL A 80 1.75 4.22 -6.49
N LEU A 81 1.20 4.11 -7.70
CA LEU A 81 0.27 5.11 -8.24
C LEU A 81 -1.02 5.24 -7.41
N ASN A 82 -1.54 4.13 -6.86
CA ASN A 82 -2.67 4.19 -5.92
C ASN A 82 -2.30 4.94 -4.64
N PHE A 83 -1.11 4.71 -4.08
CA PHE A 83 -0.62 5.51 -2.95
C PHE A 83 -0.54 6.99 -3.29
N LEU A 84 0.10 7.35 -4.41
CA LEU A 84 0.25 8.74 -4.81
C LEU A 84 -1.12 9.42 -4.96
N TYR A 85 -2.06 8.76 -5.63
CA TYR A 85 -3.42 9.28 -5.78
C TYR A 85 -4.11 9.51 -4.43
N LEU A 86 -4.08 8.52 -3.54
CA LEU A 86 -4.74 8.56 -2.24
C LEU A 86 -4.08 9.57 -1.28
N ILE A 87 -2.75 9.60 -1.25
CA ILE A 87 -1.96 10.54 -0.46
C ILE A 87 -2.29 11.97 -0.92
N ASN A 88 -2.23 12.24 -2.22
CA ASN A 88 -2.59 13.56 -2.77
C ASN A 88 -4.00 14.00 -2.36
N ARG A 89 -4.96 13.06 -2.32
CA ARG A 89 -6.33 13.34 -1.91
C ARG A 89 -6.50 13.68 -0.43
N VAL A 90 -5.67 13.13 0.46
CA VAL A 90 -5.72 13.48 1.90
C VAL A 90 -4.91 14.73 2.24
N SER A 91 -3.91 15.05 1.41
CA SER A 91 -3.02 16.19 1.61
C SER A 91 -3.76 17.51 1.52
N ARG A 92 -3.39 18.44 2.40
CA ARG A 92 -3.86 19.85 2.40
C ARG A 92 -2.74 20.84 2.07
N GLU A 93 -1.51 20.35 2.02
CA GLU A 93 -0.30 21.10 1.75
C GLU A 93 0.62 20.28 0.84
N GLN A 94 1.61 20.95 0.26
CA GLN A 94 2.59 20.27 -0.58
C GLN A 94 3.51 19.40 0.27
N ILE A 95 3.63 18.13 -0.10
CA ILE A 95 4.48 17.16 0.59
C ILE A 95 5.47 16.51 -0.39
N GLY A 96 6.69 16.26 0.08
CA GLY A 96 7.71 15.55 -0.68
C GLY A 96 7.43 14.06 -0.75
N VAL A 97 7.56 13.49 -1.95
CA VAL A 97 7.53 12.03 -2.14
C VAL A 97 8.73 11.59 -2.99
N CYS A 98 9.37 10.50 -2.60
CA CYS A 98 10.49 9.91 -3.35
C CYS A 98 10.07 8.57 -3.95
N ILE A 99 10.03 8.44 -5.28
CA ILE A 99 9.62 7.21 -5.94
C ILE A 99 10.65 6.73 -6.96
N ASP A 100 10.61 5.44 -7.30
CA ASP A 100 11.42 4.87 -8.36
C ASP A 100 11.24 5.62 -9.69
N LYS A 101 12.34 5.76 -10.45
CA LYS A 101 12.28 6.34 -11.81
C LYS A 101 11.41 5.53 -12.78
N THR A 102 11.18 4.26 -12.47
CA THR A 102 10.37 3.34 -13.28
C THR A 102 8.86 3.56 -13.12
N ILE A 103 8.42 4.32 -12.10
CA ILE A 103 7.00 4.60 -11.89
C ILE A 103 6.46 5.52 -13.00
N PRO A 104 5.40 5.12 -13.73
CA PRO A 104 4.82 5.92 -14.82
C PRO A 104 4.36 7.30 -14.38
N ARG A 105 4.31 8.24 -15.34
CA ARG A 105 3.87 9.64 -15.12
C ARG A 105 2.40 9.88 -15.40
N VAL A 106 1.60 8.82 -15.50
CA VAL A 106 0.19 8.86 -15.92
C VAL A 106 -0.70 9.73 -15.02
N LEU A 107 -0.28 9.96 -13.77
CA LEU A 107 -1.01 10.78 -12.80
C LEU A 107 -0.37 12.14 -12.50
N ASP A 108 0.82 12.48 -13.01
CA ASP A 108 1.58 13.65 -12.54
C ASP A 108 0.75 14.95 -12.56
N ASN A 109 -0.04 15.16 -13.61
CA ASN A 109 -0.89 16.36 -13.76
C ASN A 109 -2.10 16.40 -12.81
N GLN A 110 -2.38 15.30 -12.11
CA GLN A 110 -3.51 15.14 -11.18
C GLN A 110 -3.08 15.16 -9.71
N LEU A 111 -1.78 15.39 -9.43
CA LEU A 111 -1.20 15.29 -8.10
C LEU A 111 -0.64 16.65 -7.59
N PRO A 112 -1.46 17.72 -7.51
CA PRO A 112 -0.98 19.07 -7.22
C PRO A 112 -0.36 19.23 -5.82
N TYR A 113 -0.66 18.33 -4.88
CA TYR A 113 -0.11 18.38 -3.51
C TYR A 113 1.18 17.57 -3.35
N LEU A 114 1.68 16.91 -4.40
CA LEU A 114 2.87 16.08 -4.30
C LEU A 114 4.05 16.71 -5.04
N ILE A 115 5.15 16.92 -4.31
CA ILE A 115 6.45 17.24 -4.90
C ILE A 115 7.15 15.91 -5.19
N ILE A 116 6.94 15.39 -6.40
CA ILE A 116 7.42 14.06 -6.81
C ILE A 116 8.89 14.11 -7.20
N GLN A 117 9.74 13.46 -6.41
CA GLN A 117 11.15 13.22 -6.70
C GLN A 117 11.34 11.80 -7.21
N ARG A 118 11.90 11.64 -8.41
CA ARG A 118 12.16 10.33 -9.01
C ARG A 118 13.63 9.93 -8.88
N LYS A 119 13.92 8.95 -8.03
CA LYS A 119 15.28 8.56 -7.66
C LYS A 119 15.46 7.04 -7.79
N ASN A 120 16.72 6.60 -7.72
CA ASN A 120 17.09 5.18 -7.60
C ASN A 120 17.66 4.89 -6.20
N TRP A 121 17.32 5.74 -5.22
CA TRP A 121 17.78 5.66 -3.84
C TRP A 121 16.76 6.34 -2.92
N LYS A 122 16.69 5.88 -1.67
CA LYS A 122 15.71 6.33 -0.67
C LYS A 122 16.18 7.63 -0.02
N ASP A 123 15.41 8.70 -0.17
CA ASP A 123 15.69 10.00 0.44
C ASP A 123 14.82 10.21 1.69
N LEU A 124 15.38 9.85 2.85
CA LEU A 124 14.68 9.80 4.13
C LEU A 124 14.52 11.17 4.80
N ASP A 125 15.29 12.19 4.40
CA ASP A 125 15.40 13.43 5.17
C ASP A 125 14.25 14.42 4.90
N GLN A 126 13.67 14.38 3.69
CA GLN A 126 12.72 15.41 3.24
C GLN A 126 11.39 14.87 2.69
N ASN A 127 11.17 13.55 2.72
CA ASN A 127 10.01 12.94 2.07
C ASN A 127 9.04 12.31 3.08
N PHE A 128 7.75 12.59 2.89
CA PHE A 128 6.66 11.98 3.64
C PHE A 128 6.42 10.52 3.26
N PHE A 129 6.63 10.20 1.98
CA PHE A 129 6.41 8.89 1.40
C PHE A 129 7.57 8.51 0.50
N ILE A 130 8.02 7.26 0.59
CA ILE A 130 9.08 6.72 -0.26
C ILE A 130 8.63 5.39 -0.85
N ALA A 131 8.80 5.20 -2.15
CA ALA A 131 8.59 3.93 -2.85
C ALA A 131 9.75 3.66 -3.81
N VAL A 132 10.79 2.95 -3.33
CA VAL A 132 12.04 2.70 -4.07
C VAL A 132 12.50 1.27 -3.83
N ASP A 133 12.97 0.59 -4.90
CA ASP A 133 13.49 -0.78 -4.87
C ASP A 133 12.49 -1.81 -4.29
N GLY A 134 11.19 -1.63 -4.58
CA GLY A 134 10.14 -2.53 -4.08
C GLY A 134 9.84 -2.35 -2.60
N GLU A 135 10.42 -1.36 -1.93
CA GLU A 135 10.06 -0.99 -0.56
C GLU A 135 9.14 0.22 -0.58
N ILE A 136 8.21 0.28 0.38
CA ILE A 136 7.35 1.43 0.62
C ILE A 136 7.53 1.84 2.08
N LEU A 137 7.84 3.12 2.31
CA LEU A 137 8.17 3.66 3.63
C LEU A 137 7.42 4.97 3.88
N PHE A 138 7.13 5.20 5.15
CA PHE A 138 6.64 6.47 5.68
C PHE A 138 7.67 6.94 6.74
N PRO A 139 8.65 7.77 6.38
CA PRO A 139 9.78 8.11 7.25
C PRO A 139 9.38 8.73 8.59
N ALA A 140 8.23 9.42 8.64
CA ALA A 140 7.67 9.96 9.89
C ALA A 140 7.22 8.87 10.90
N VAL A 141 7.02 7.63 10.44
CA VAL A 141 6.60 6.48 11.25
C VAL A 141 7.79 5.56 11.55
N THR A 142 8.55 5.20 10.51
CA THR A 142 9.73 4.33 10.63
C THR A 142 10.66 4.54 9.44
N SER A 143 11.97 4.56 9.72
CA SER A 143 13.03 4.51 8.70
C SER A 143 13.42 3.07 8.33
N LYS A 144 13.00 2.08 9.14
CA LYS A 144 13.18 0.65 8.85
C LYS A 144 12.02 0.14 8.01
N PHE A 145 12.34 -0.66 7.01
CA PHE A 145 11.35 -1.31 6.19
C PHE A 145 10.52 -2.31 6.99
N ASP A 146 9.20 -2.13 6.90
CA ASP A 146 8.18 -3.01 7.44
C ASP A 146 6.97 -2.91 6.50
N PRO A 147 6.60 -3.97 5.76
CA PRO A 147 5.51 -3.93 4.79
C PRO A 147 4.14 -3.89 5.45
N ILE A 148 4.02 -4.25 6.73
CA ILE A 148 2.74 -4.27 7.44
C ILE A 148 2.16 -2.87 7.46
N PHE A 149 2.94 -1.86 7.87
CA PHE A 149 2.41 -0.50 8.00
C PHE A 149 1.88 0.07 6.68
N PRO A 150 2.63 0.06 5.55
CA PRO A 150 2.09 0.54 4.29
C PRO A 150 0.89 -0.26 3.80
N ILE A 151 0.84 -1.58 3.99
CA ILE A 151 -0.34 -2.40 3.63
C ILE A 151 -1.58 -1.88 4.37
N LEU A 152 -1.49 -1.72 5.69
CA LEU A 152 -2.60 -1.19 6.49
C LEU A 152 -2.93 0.25 6.10
N LYS A 153 -1.91 1.06 5.82
CA LYS A 153 -2.10 2.46 5.44
C LYS A 153 -2.80 2.61 4.09
N LEU A 154 -2.52 1.73 3.14
CA LEU A 154 -3.23 1.67 1.87
C LEU A 154 -4.72 1.37 2.07
N ALA A 155 -5.04 0.41 2.94
CA ALA A 155 -6.43 0.05 3.23
C ALA A 155 -7.18 1.18 3.93
N GLU A 156 -6.56 1.83 4.91
CA GLU A 156 -7.15 3.00 5.60
C GLU A 156 -7.39 4.17 4.65
N LEU A 157 -6.38 4.54 3.84
CA LEU A 157 -6.52 5.60 2.85
C LEU A 157 -7.61 5.27 1.82
N GLY A 158 -7.68 4.00 1.39
CA GLY A 158 -8.73 3.53 0.48
C GLY A 158 -10.11 3.62 1.10
N GLY A 159 -10.28 3.15 2.34
CA GLY A 159 -11.52 3.20 3.10
C GLY A 159 -12.05 4.62 3.29
N ARG A 160 -11.17 5.60 3.54
CA ARG A 160 -11.53 7.03 3.66
C ARG A 160 -12.31 7.57 2.46
N PHE A 161 -12.06 7.01 1.29
CA PHE A 161 -12.57 7.53 0.03
C PHE A 161 -13.44 6.54 -0.74
N ASN A 162 -13.80 5.41 -0.12
CA ASN A 162 -14.44 4.28 -0.78
C ASN A 162 -13.71 3.90 -2.09
N TRP A 163 -12.38 3.87 -2.01
CA TRP A 163 -11.51 3.68 -3.16
C TRP A 163 -11.09 2.22 -3.30
N GLU A 164 -11.20 1.72 -4.52
CA GLU A 164 -10.70 0.41 -4.91
C GLU A 164 -9.37 0.54 -5.66
N LEU A 165 -8.44 -0.40 -5.45
CA LEU A 165 -7.15 -0.42 -6.15
C LEU A 165 -7.34 -0.54 -7.66
N LYS A 166 -6.68 0.35 -8.41
CA LYS A 166 -6.78 0.41 -9.87
C LYS A 166 -5.47 0.12 -10.56
N ARG A 167 -5.57 -0.38 -11.79
CA ARG A 167 -4.53 -0.26 -12.81
C ARG A 167 -4.71 1.07 -13.55
N TRP A 168 -3.63 1.80 -13.73
CA TRP A 168 -3.57 3.14 -14.31
C TRP A 168 -2.92 3.15 -15.71
N ILE A 169 -2.85 1.96 -16.34
CA ILE A 169 -2.37 1.72 -17.71
C ILE A 169 -3.46 2.01 -18.73
#